data_AF-A0A139HJJ1-F1
#
_entry.id   AF-A0A139HJJ1-F1
#
_cell.length_a   1.000
_cell.length_b   1.000
_cell.length_c   1.000
_cell.angle_alpha   90.00
_cell.angle_beta   90.00
_cell.angle_gamma   90.00
#
_symmetry.space_group_name_H-M   'P 1'
#
loop_
_entity.id
_entity.type
_entity.pdbx_description
1 polymer ?
#
loop_
_entity_poly.entity_id
_entity_poly.type
_entity_poly.pdbx_seq_one_letter_code
_entity_poly.pdbx_strand_id
1 'polypeptide(L)'
;MSILNGTDLSPLQPNWLPPNCSFKVDDFEQDWTWGDSRPEMIHDRFLMGLITSHAELCGKVYSKPGGWFELVDMECVPEDAPSMLWCKPLEEAFKNTGRHIPKSDRFPKLLEDAGFENCYSQFSNDQEAG
;
A
#
# COMPACT_ATOMS: atom_id res chain seq x y z
N MET A 1 -21.44 -11.77 3.16
CA MET A 1 -20.33 -12.35 3.96
C MET A 1 -19.05 -11.90 3.30
N SER A 2 -18.18 -11.17 4.00
CA SER A 2 -16.97 -10.62 3.41
C SER A 2 -15.81 -11.58 3.61
N ILE A 3 -15.01 -11.81 2.56
CA ILE A 3 -13.81 -12.66 2.57
C ILE A 3 -12.59 -11.74 2.59
N LEU A 4 -11.66 -12.00 3.51
CA LEU A 4 -10.38 -11.31 3.61
C LEU A 4 -9.26 -12.23 3.12
N ASN A 5 -8.47 -11.76 2.16
CA ASN A 5 -7.30 -12.46 1.67
C ASN A 5 -6.07 -11.58 1.91
N GLY A 6 -5.14 -12.06 2.72
CA GLY A 6 -3.84 -11.43 2.93
C GLY A 6 -2.75 -12.09 2.09
N THR A 7 -1.75 -11.30 1.69
CA THR A 7 -0.56 -11.79 1.01
C THR A 7 0.69 -11.17 1.63
N ASP A 8 1.74 -11.96 1.80
CA ASP A 8 3.05 -11.50 2.25
C ASP A 8 4.13 -12.42 1.67
N LEU A 9 5.36 -11.95 1.48
CA LEU A 9 6.49 -12.80 1.06
C LEU A 9 6.91 -13.79 2.16
N SER A 10 6.56 -13.49 3.41
CA SER A 10 6.93 -14.24 4.58
C SER A 10 5.74 -14.98 5.20
N PRO A 11 5.92 -16.21 5.69
CA PRO A 11 4.85 -16.98 6.32
C PRO A 11 4.64 -16.55 7.78
N LEU A 12 4.30 -15.28 8.01
CA LEU A 12 4.13 -14.69 9.35
C LEU A 12 2.68 -14.80 9.89
N GLN A 13 1.78 -15.49 9.18
CA GLN A 13 0.37 -15.56 9.58
C GLN A 13 0.14 -16.26 10.94
N PRO A 14 -0.90 -15.86 11.71
CA PRO A 14 -1.27 -16.53 12.95
C PRO A 14 -1.66 -18.00 12.73
N ASN A 15 -1.42 -18.85 13.73
CA ASN A 15 -1.81 -20.27 13.70
C ASN A 15 -3.34 -20.48 13.65
N TRP A 16 -4.11 -19.48 14.05
CA TRP A 16 -5.56 -19.51 14.02
C TRP A 16 -6.08 -18.31 13.24
N LEU A 17 -6.99 -18.58 12.30
CA LEU A 17 -7.64 -17.59 11.47
C LEU A 17 -9.17 -17.73 11.59
N PRO A 18 -9.92 -16.62 11.55
CA PRO A 18 -11.36 -16.68 11.35
C PRO A 18 -11.72 -17.43 10.05
N PRO A 19 -12.90 -18.07 9.95
CA PRO A 19 -13.29 -18.84 8.76
C PRO A 19 -13.35 -18.05 7.44
N ASN A 20 -13.42 -16.72 7.52
CA ASN A 20 -13.48 -15.83 6.37
C ASN A 20 -12.14 -15.12 6.07
N CYS A 21 -11.04 -15.53 6.72
CA CYS A 21 -9.71 -14.99 6.50
C CYS A 21 -8.78 -16.07 5.94
N SER A 22 -8.04 -15.76 4.88
CA SER A 22 -6.98 -16.61 4.37
C SER A 22 -5.72 -15.81 4.07
N PHE A 23 -4.55 -16.45 4.20
CA PHE A 23 -3.25 -15.84 3.89
C PHE A 23 -2.51 -16.70 2.89
N LYS A 24 -1.84 -16.05 1.95
CA LYS A 24 -0.95 -16.71 0.97
C LYS A 24 0.43 -16.11 1.06
N VAL A 25 1.44 -16.97 0.94
CA VAL A 25 2.79 -16.49 0.69
C VAL A 25 2.88 -16.13 -0.78
N ASP A 26 2.90 -14.83 -1.09
CA ASP A 26 2.81 -14.32 -2.45
C ASP A 26 3.47 -12.94 -2.57
N ASP A 27 4.00 -12.64 -3.76
CA ASP A 27 4.62 -11.35 -4.10
C ASP A 27 3.61 -10.48 -4.85
N PHE A 28 3.17 -9.38 -4.23
CA PHE A 28 2.17 -8.49 -4.82
C PHE A 28 2.68 -7.76 -6.07
N GLU A 29 4.00 -7.66 -6.28
CA GLU A 29 4.58 -7.04 -7.48
C GLU A 29 4.48 -7.96 -8.72
N GLN A 30 4.28 -9.26 -8.54
CA GLN A 30 4.12 -10.22 -9.64
C GLN A 30 2.71 -10.17 -10.24
N ASP A 31 2.51 -10.94 -11.32
CA ASP A 31 1.20 -11.04 -11.98
C ASP A 31 0.15 -11.65 -11.04
N TRP A 32 -0.98 -10.94 -10.92
CA TRP A 32 -2.06 -11.35 -10.04
C TRP A 32 -2.91 -12.46 -10.65
N THR A 33 -3.10 -13.53 -9.88
CA THR A 33 -3.84 -14.74 -10.33
C THR A 33 -5.33 -14.70 -10.01
N TRP A 34 -5.85 -13.58 -9.51
CA TRP A 34 -7.25 -13.48 -9.07
C TRP A 34 -8.28 -13.46 -10.21
N GLY A 35 -7.88 -13.08 -11.43
CA GLY A 35 -8.79 -13.01 -12.58
C GLY A 35 -10.05 -12.17 -12.29
N ASP A 36 -11.22 -12.74 -12.56
CA ASP A 36 -12.53 -12.12 -12.23
C ASP A 36 -12.85 -12.15 -10.72
N SER A 37 -12.15 -12.99 -9.95
CA SER A 37 -12.27 -13.07 -8.48
C SER A 37 -11.47 -11.99 -7.76
N ARG A 38 -11.09 -10.91 -8.46
CA ARG A 38 -10.36 -9.79 -7.85
C ARG A 38 -11.15 -9.19 -6.67
N PRO A 39 -10.50 -8.80 -5.57
CA PRO A 39 -11.17 -8.16 -4.44
C PRO A 39 -11.90 -6.87 -4.85
N GLU A 40 -12.98 -6.53 -4.13
CA GLU A 40 -13.69 -5.25 -4.29
C GLU A 40 -12.99 -4.10 -3.56
N MET A 41 -12.08 -4.44 -2.64
CA MET A 41 -11.25 -3.51 -1.91
C MET A 41 -9.85 -4.10 -1.80
N ILE A 42 -8.85 -3.32 -2.15
CA ILE A 42 -7.44 -3.64 -1.94
C ILE A 42 -6.91 -2.64 -0.91
N HIS A 43 -6.23 -3.16 0.10
CA HIS A 43 -5.62 -2.40 1.17
C HIS A 43 -4.16 -2.76 1.24
N ASP A 44 -3.29 -1.77 1.08
CA ASP A 44 -1.87 -1.91 1.40
C ASP A 44 -1.51 -1.12 2.65
N ARG A 45 -0.52 -1.62 3.38
CA ARG A 45 -0.05 -0.97 4.60
C ARG A 45 1.42 -1.23 4.83
N PHE A 46 2.18 -0.16 5.04
CA PHE A 46 3.62 -0.19 5.28
C PHE A 46 4.40 -0.95 4.19
N LEU A 47 4.14 -0.61 2.93
CA LEU A 47 4.87 -1.14 1.77
C LEU A 47 5.93 -0.16 1.23
N MET A 48 6.18 0.94 1.95
CA MET A 48 7.19 1.95 1.64
C MET A 48 8.55 1.31 1.33
N GLY A 49 9.08 1.63 0.16
CA GLY A 49 10.38 1.13 -0.29
C GLY A 49 10.39 -0.35 -0.71
N LEU A 50 9.22 -1.01 -0.75
CA LEU A 50 9.04 -2.34 -1.32
C LEU A 50 8.47 -2.26 -2.75
N ILE A 51 7.77 -1.17 -3.09
CA ILE A 51 7.16 -0.96 -4.41
C ILE A 51 8.18 -0.36 -5.39
N THR A 52 8.37 -1.01 -6.53
CA THR A 52 9.24 -0.56 -7.63
C THR A 52 8.60 0.54 -8.46
N SER A 53 7.29 0.46 -8.72
CA SER A 53 6.53 1.48 -9.46
C SER A 53 5.12 1.64 -8.91
N HIS A 54 4.87 2.75 -8.21
CA HIS A 54 3.54 3.07 -7.68
C HIS A 54 2.51 3.31 -8.79
N ALA A 55 2.94 3.82 -9.96
CA ALA A 55 2.06 4.01 -11.11
C ALA A 55 1.60 2.66 -11.69
N GLU A 56 2.51 1.69 -11.82
CA GLU A 56 2.17 0.34 -12.27
C GLU A 56 1.28 -0.38 -11.27
N LEU A 57 1.54 -0.22 -9.96
CA LEU A 57 0.68 -0.75 -8.90
C LEU A 57 -0.74 -0.18 -9.00
N CYS A 58 -0.89 1.14 -9.11
CA CYS A 58 -2.19 1.78 -9.28
C CYS A 58 -2.94 1.25 -10.52
N GLY A 59 -2.25 1.13 -11.66
CA GLY A 59 -2.83 0.55 -12.88
C GLY A 59 -3.24 -0.92 -12.72
N LYS A 60 -2.41 -1.73 -12.04
CA LYS A 60 -2.72 -3.14 -11.74
C LYS A 60 -3.96 -3.25 -10.85
N VAL A 61 -4.08 -2.40 -9.83
CA VAL A 61 -5.24 -2.36 -8.92
C VAL A 61 -6.50 -1.92 -9.67
N TYR A 62 -6.42 -0.89 -10.51
CA TYR A 62 -7.58 -0.36 -11.26
C TYR A 62 -8.20 -1.34 -12.26
N SER A 63 -7.51 -2.43 -12.61
CA SER A 63 -7.97 -3.44 -13.59
C SER A 63 -9.37 -4.04 -13.30
N LYS A 64 -9.95 -3.81 -12.11
CA LYS A 64 -11.36 -4.07 -11.80
C LYS A 64 -12.09 -2.75 -11.48
N PRO A 65 -12.95 -2.23 -12.38
CA PRO A 65 -13.75 -1.03 -12.12
C PRO A 65 -14.71 -1.18 -10.92
N GLY A 66 -14.93 -0.09 -10.19
CA GLY A 66 -15.90 -0.03 -9.08
C GLY A 66 -15.38 -0.51 -7.73
N GLY A 67 -14.11 -0.91 -7.64
CA GLY A 67 -13.45 -1.25 -6.37
C GLY A 67 -12.80 -0.05 -5.69
N TRP A 68 -12.34 -0.28 -4.45
CA TRP A 68 -11.60 0.69 -3.65
C TRP A 68 -10.13 0.30 -3.51
N PHE A 69 -9.26 1.30 -3.47
CA PHE A 69 -7.86 1.12 -3.12
C PHE A 69 -7.50 2.06 -1.98
N GLU A 70 -7.00 1.50 -0.89
CA GLU A 70 -6.50 2.26 0.26
C GLU A 70 -5.01 1.97 0.42
N LEU A 71 -4.22 3.04 0.52
CA LEU A 71 -2.80 2.96 0.85
C LEU A 71 -2.54 3.63 2.19
N VAL A 72 -1.90 2.90 3.10
CA VAL A 72 -1.57 3.42 4.43
C VAL A 72 -0.08 3.28 4.69
N ASP A 73 0.63 4.39 4.68
CA ASP A 73 2.06 4.39 4.93
C ASP A 73 2.51 5.53 5.83
N MET A 74 3.78 5.48 6.22
CA MET A 74 4.44 6.52 6.99
C MET A 74 5.08 7.53 6.06
N GLU A 75 4.85 8.81 6.36
CA GLU A 75 5.62 9.89 5.78
C GLU A 75 6.40 10.62 6.87
N CYS A 76 7.67 10.87 6.60
CA CYS A 76 8.57 11.50 7.55
C CYS A 76 8.41 13.02 7.57
N VAL A 77 7.66 13.51 8.56
CA VAL A 77 7.41 14.94 8.79
C VAL A 77 7.35 15.25 10.29
N PRO A 78 7.64 16.49 10.72
CA PRO A 78 8.29 17.58 9.97
C PRO A 78 9.82 17.37 9.80
N GLU A 79 10.45 18.12 8.89
CA GLU A 79 11.86 17.94 8.49
C GLU A 79 12.92 18.19 9.58
N ASP A 80 12.52 18.77 10.71
CA ASP A 80 13.32 19.04 11.89
C ASP A 80 13.09 18.05 13.04
N ALA A 81 12.17 17.10 12.87
CA ALA A 81 11.88 16.10 13.88
C ALA A 81 13.07 15.14 14.11
N PRO A 82 13.25 14.60 15.33
CA PRO A 82 14.27 13.58 15.60
C PRO A 82 14.12 12.32 14.74
N SER A 83 12.91 12.03 14.23
CA SER A 83 12.67 10.94 13.27
C SER A 83 13.49 11.09 12.00
N MET A 84 13.91 12.31 11.64
CA MET A 84 14.74 12.55 10.47
C MET A 84 16.13 11.92 10.54
N LEU A 85 16.58 11.52 11.74
CA LEU A 85 17.80 10.73 11.92
C LEU A 85 17.73 9.36 11.24
N TRP A 86 16.54 8.76 11.14
CA TRP A 86 16.33 7.47 10.49
C TRP A 86 15.64 7.61 9.13
N CYS A 87 14.77 8.62 8.95
CA CYS A 87 14.06 8.84 7.69
C CYS A 87 14.97 9.20 6.52
N LYS A 88 15.89 10.17 6.68
CA LYS A 88 16.76 10.61 5.58
C LYS A 88 17.62 9.47 5.02
N PRO A 89 18.29 8.66 5.86
CA PRO A 89 19.02 7.50 5.37
C PRO A 89 18.14 6.47 4.65
N LEU A 90 16.91 6.23 5.12
CA LEU A 90 15.99 5.30 4.46
C LEU A 90 15.53 5.84 3.09
N GLU A 91 15.10 7.10 3.01
CA GLU A 91 14.71 7.72 1.73
C GLU A 91 15.86 7.67 0.71
N GLU A 92 17.10 7.94 1.14
CA GLU A 92 18.28 7.83 0.29
C GLU A 92 18.53 6.38 -0.17
N ALA A 93 18.45 5.41 0.74
CA ALA A 93 18.61 4.00 0.43
C ALA A 93 17.57 3.53 -0.60
N PHE A 94 16.30 3.87 -0.39
CA PHE A 94 15.22 3.49 -1.31
C PHE A 94 15.41 4.11 -2.69
N LYS A 95 15.77 5.40 -2.76
CA LYS A 95 16.10 6.08 -4.01
C LYS A 95 17.25 5.38 -4.75
N ASN A 96 18.29 4.95 -4.05
CA ASN A 96 19.44 4.25 -4.65
C ASN A 96 19.09 2.85 -5.18
N THR A 97 18.01 2.23 -4.69
CA THR A 97 17.48 0.97 -5.24
C THR A 97 16.44 1.16 -6.35
N GLY A 98 16.17 2.42 -6.75
CA GLY A 98 15.13 2.76 -7.73
C GLY A 98 13.70 2.72 -7.17
N ARG A 99 13.52 2.47 -5.87
CA ARG A 99 12.21 2.38 -5.21
C ARG A 99 11.82 3.72 -4.59
N HIS A 100 11.64 4.74 -5.43
CA HIS A 100 11.28 6.08 -4.96
C HIS A 100 9.89 6.07 -4.32
N ILE A 101 9.78 6.70 -3.15
CA ILE A 101 8.54 6.83 -2.40
C ILE A 101 7.94 8.21 -2.68
N PRO A 102 6.80 8.31 -3.37
CA PRO A 102 6.10 9.58 -3.54
C PRO A 102 5.69 10.14 -2.17
N LYS A 103 5.66 11.46 -2.04
CA LYS A 103 5.01 12.12 -0.90
C LYS A 103 3.49 11.91 -1.00
N SER A 104 2.79 11.92 0.14
CA SER A 104 1.35 11.60 0.22
C SER A 104 0.48 12.40 -0.75
N ASP A 105 0.82 13.67 -0.98
CA ASP A 105 0.12 14.59 -1.90
C ASP A 105 0.20 14.17 -3.38
N ARG A 106 1.11 13.25 -3.74
CA ARG A 106 1.25 12.72 -5.11
C ARG A 106 0.34 11.54 -5.40
N PHE A 107 -0.10 10.80 -4.38
CA PHE A 107 -0.89 9.59 -4.56
C PHE A 107 -2.27 9.84 -5.18
N PRO A 108 -3.01 10.92 -4.82
CA PRO A 108 -4.28 11.21 -5.48
C PRO A 108 -4.13 11.30 -7.00
N LYS A 109 -3.06 11.97 -7.48
CA LYS A 109 -2.80 12.10 -8.91
C LYS A 109 -2.42 10.77 -9.56
N LEU A 110 -1.62 9.94 -8.89
CA LEU A 110 -1.27 8.60 -9.40
C LEU A 110 -2.50 7.70 -9.56
N LEU A 111 -3.45 7.79 -8.62
CA LEU A 111 -4.71 7.06 -8.66
C LEU A 111 -5.61 7.60 -9.79
N GLU A 112 -5.77 8.92 -9.90
CA GLU A 112 -6.51 9.55 -11.00
C GLU A 112 -5.95 9.18 -12.38
N ASP A 113 -4.62 9.17 -12.53
CA ASP A 113 -3.95 8.80 -13.78
C ASP A 113 -4.17 7.33 -14.16
N ALA A 114 -4.39 6.45 -13.16
CA ALA A 114 -4.78 5.06 -13.38
C ALA A 114 -6.28 4.90 -13.69
N GLY A 115 -7.11 5.91 -13.40
CA GLY A 115 -8.55 5.94 -13.68
C GLY A 115 -9.45 5.96 -12.44
N PHE A 116 -8.89 6.00 -11.23
CA PHE A 116 -9.71 6.09 -10.01
C PHE A 116 -10.42 7.44 -9.90
N GLU A 117 -11.55 7.44 -9.19
CA GLU A 117 -12.34 8.63 -8.86
C GLU A 117 -12.32 8.86 -7.34
N ASN A 118 -12.67 10.07 -6.89
CA ASN A 118 -12.72 10.44 -5.47
C ASN A 118 -11.40 10.21 -4.71
N CYS A 119 -10.29 10.58 -5.31
CA CYS A 119 -8.96 10.36 -4.76
C CYS A 119 -8.58 11.46 -3.76
N TYR A 120 -8.13 11.08 -2.56
CA TYR A 120 -7.66 12.02 -1.54
C TYR A 120 -6.55 11.39 -0.70
N SER A 121 -5.74 12.24 -0.07
CA SER A 121 -4.70 11.86 0.90
C SER A 121 -4.98 12.53 2.24
N GLN A 122 -4.75 11.81 3.35
CA GLN A 122 -4.93 12.33 4.70
C GLN A 122 -3.82 11.84 5.62
N PHE A 123 -3.41 12.67 6.57
CA PHE A 123 -2.55 12.26 7.69
C PHE A 123 -3.41 11.76 8.84
N SER A 124 -2.97 10.72 9.54
CA SER A 124 -3.64 10.30 10.77
C SER A 124 -3.49 11.39 11.82
N ASN A 125 -4.61 11.95 12.27
CA ASN A 125 -4.61 12.76 13.47
C ASN A 125 -4.59 11.79 14.66
N ASP A 126 -3.42 11.58 15.26
CA ASP A 126 -3.22 10.66 16.40
C ASP A 126 -3.96 11.08 17.69
N GLN A 127 -5.00 11.91 17.61
CA GLN A 127 -5.86 12.26 18.74
C GLN A 127 -6.98 11.23 19.00
N GLU A 128 -7.18 10.24 18.14
CA GLU A 128 -8.26 9.24 18.28
C GLU A 128 -7.81 7.78 18.50
N ALA A 129 -6.51 7.53 18.69
CA ALA A 129 -6.02 6.21 19.09
C ALA A 129 -6.11 6.02 20.62
N GLY A 130 -7.33 5.71 21.09
CA GLY A 130 -7.61 5.23 22.44
C GLY A 130 -7.31 3.75 22.64
#